data_AF-A0A1B8J872-F1
#
_entry.id   AF-A0A1B8J872-F1
#
_cell.length_a   1.000
_cell.length_b   1.000
_cell.length_c   1.000
_cell.angle_alpha   90.00
_cell.angle_beta   90.00
_cell.angle_gamma   90.00
#
_symmetry.space_group_name_H-M   'P 1'
#
loop_
_entity.id
_entity.type
_entity.pdbx_description
1 polymer ?
#
loop_
_entity_poly.entity_id
_entity_poly.type
_entity_poly.pdbx_seq_one_letter_code
_entity_poly.pdbx_strand_id
1 'polypeptide(L)'
;MKLAFITKRGECVLDLSQIAPSVAGVASADSINHAAGAAGANSAQDLLEAQILQCARESGILSAKNLILFFGGFGSSPTMFSHLLAQNGDFGGDCSGDASKGFGEDFGKDFGVIMCYEYDDINMLCAPPSASNITLAGALESALACIFGAFGAREKSDSSGVLRADSQACKIDSCVLVGFSMGVCVGAKILAQSPSLTARISKAIAINGSNAGIHDTFGIKARIFARTAKHLDIKAFASALFGENLAESKKAESTPEPKNADSENIDSGAQIAKLAQKFRLDSDTSALKKELLCLQEFCASEQNLTFAYDVVIISRQDKIFPPQANSAFFAQTSTAIHYIDAPHFAFSHFKSWGEICAM
;
A
#
# COMPACT_ATOMS: atom_id res chain seq x y z
N MET A 1 -3.65 11.68 -3.55
CA MET A 1 -3.32 10.23 -3.61
C MET A 1 -1.95 9.97 -4.17
N LYS A 2 -1.20 9.04 -3.57
CA LYS A 2 0.20 8.77 -3.88
C LYS A 2 0.46 7.31 -4.28
N LEU A 3 1.44 7.14 -5.15
CA LEU A 3 2.06 5.87 -5.49
C LEU A 3 3.50 5.87 -5.01
N ALA A 4 3.85 4.99 -4.07
CA ALA A 4 5.24 4.78 -3.67
C ALA A 4 5.80 3.55 -4.38
N PHE A 5 6.93 3.73 -5.05
CA PHE A 5 7.75 2.68 -5.65
C PHE A 5 8.87 2.35 -4.68
N ILE A 6 8.87 1.14 -4.15
CA ILE A 6 9.67 0.77 -2.99
C ILE A 6 10.47 -0.50 -3.29
N THR A 7 11.76 -0.46 -3.02
CA THR A 7 12.61 -1.65 -2.96
C THR A 7 13.57 -1.53 -1.77
N LYS A 8 14.40 -2.57 -1.54
CA LYS A 8 15.53 -2.47 -0.60
C LYS A 8 16.57 -1.39 -0.96
N ARG A 9 16.58 -0.91 -2.21
CA ARG A 9 17.54 0.08 -2.72
C ARG A 9 17.08 1.51 -2.51
N GLY A 10 15.77 1.74 -2.38
CA GLY A 10 15.22 3.08 -2.24
C GLY A 10 13.71 3.12 -2.39
N GLU A 11 13.18 4.32 -2.16
CA GLU A 11 11.78 4.68 -2.28
C GLU A 11 11.68 5.92 -3.17
N CYS A 12 10.74 5.92 -4.12
CA CYS A 12 10.31 7.12 -4.84
C CYS A 12 8.80 7.25 -4.75
N VAL A 13 8.31 8.47 -4.54
CA VAL A 13 6.88 8.75 -4.38
C VAL A 13 6.41 9.62 -5.53
N LEU A 14 5.35 9.17 -6.18
CA LEU A 14 4.62 9.89 -7.21
C LEU A 14 3.31 10.40 -6.63
N ASP A 15 3.11 11.71 -6.61
CA ASP A 15 1.85 12.33 -6.20
C ASP A 15 0.95 12.56 -7.41
N LEU A 16 -0.12 11.77 -7.54
CA LEU A 16 -1.01 11.83 -8.70
C LEU A 16 -1.80 13.13 -8.78
N SER A 17 -1.96 13.85 -7.67
CA SER A 17 -2.63 15.15 -7.64
C SER A 17 -1.88 16.22 -8.46
N GLN A 18 -0.56 16.06 -8.59
CA GLN A 18 0.30 17.00 -9.33
C GLN A 18 0.28 16.78 -10.85
N ILE A 19 -0.29 15.66 -11.30
CA ILE A 19 -0.30 15.24 -12.71
C ILE A 19 -1.69 15.45 -13.32
N ALA A 20 -2.74 15.51 -12.48
CA ALA A 20 -4.06 15.90 -12.93
C ALA A 20 -4.05 17.38 -13.37
N PRO A 21 -4.60 17.73 -14.55
CA PRO A 21 -4.73 19.13 -14.91
C PRO A 21 -5.64 19.82 -13.88
N SER A 22 -5.17 20.92 -13.29
CA SER A 22 -5.91 21.67 -12.28
C SER A 22 -7.27 22.10 -12.84
N VAL A 23 -8.35 21.47 -12.39
CA VAL A 23 -9.71 21.92 -12.69
C VAL A 23 -10.12 22.96 -11.63
N ALA A 24 -9.56 24.18 -11.70
CA ALA A 24 -10.17 25.43 -11.19
C ALA A 24 -9.26 26.67 -11.37
N GLY A 25 -9.70 27.63 -12.18
CA GLY A 25 -9.65 29.06 -11.83
C GLY A 25 -8.41 29.90 -12.14
N VAL A 26 -8.53 30.70 -13.20
CA VAL A 26 -7.86 31.99 -13.50
C VAL A 26 -7.03 32.62 -12.36
N ALA A 27 -5.71 32.67 -12.51
CA ALA A 27 -4.87 33.76 -12.01
C ALA A 27 -3.56 33.86 -12.82
N SER A 28 -3.40 35.01 -13.49
CA SER A 28 -2.24 35.60 -14.16
C SER A 28 -1.11 34.68 -14.64
N ALA A 29 -1.01 34.56 -15.96
CA ALA A 29 0.25 34.35 -16.65
C ALA A 29 1.19 35.52 -16.31
N ASP A 30 2.18 35.27 -15.45
CA ASP A 30 3.46 35.98 -15.35
C ASP A 30 4.20 35.47 -14.12
N SER A 31 4.91 34.34 -14.25
CA SER A 31 6.09 33.98 -13.41
C SER A 31 6.54 32.51 -13.53
N ILE A 32 6.48 31.88 -14.70
CA ILE A 32 7.34 30.69 -14.97
C ILE A 32 7.88 30.80 -16.39
N ASN A 33 8.85 31.69 -16.57
CA ASN A 33 9.74 31.68 -17.72
C ASN A 33 11.16 31.70 -17.17
N HIS A 34 11.79 30.53 -17.07
CA HIS A 34 13.13 30.31 -17.60
C HIS A 34 13.45 28.81 -17.58
N ALA A 35 13.89 28.32 -18.74
CA ALA A 35 14.36 26.97 -19.05
C ALA A 35 13.31 25.91 -19.48
N ALA A 36 12.69 26.12 -20.64
CA ALA A 36 12.31 25.00 -21.53
C ALA A 36 12.27 25.49 -22.98
N GLY A 37 13.33 25.20 -23.73
CA GLY A 37 13.34 25.33 -25.18
C GLY A 37 12.68 24.09 -25.82
N ALA A 38 11.63 24.33 -26.58
CA ALA A 38 11.09 23.55 -27.72
C ALA A 38 11.21 22.01 -27.69
N ALA A 39 10.10 21.33 -27.38
CA ALA A 39 9.64 20.12 -28.08
C ALA A 39 8.23 19.69 -27.58
N GLY A 40 7.27 19.56 -28.52
CA GLY A 40 6.12 18.65 -28.44
C GLY A 40 5.03 18.92 -27.39
N ALA A 41 3.76 18.84 -27.79
CA ALA A 41 2.64 18.79 -26.85
C ALA A 41 2.75 17.50 -26.00
N ASN A 42 3.25 17.61 -24.78
CA ASN A 42 3.21 16.52 -23.80
C ASN A 42 1.76 16.38 -23.31
N SER A 43 1.09 15.29 -23.68
CA SER A 43 -0.21 14.99 -23.07
C SER A 43 0.01 14.68 -21.58
N ALA A 44 -1.02 14.86 -20.74
CA ALA A 44 -0.93 14.51 -19.30
C ALA A 44 -0.48 13.05 -19.09
N GLN A 45 -0.82 12.19 -20.04
CA GLN A 45 -0.39 10.79 -20.11
C GLN A 45 1.12 10.64 -20.34
N ASP A 46 1.72 11.40 -21.26
CA ASP A 46 3.16 11.35 -21.50
C ASP A 46 3.95 11.83 -20.26
N LEU A 47 3.44 12.86 -19.57
CA LEU A 47 4.04 13.34 -18.32
C LEU A 47 3.94 12.29 -17.21
N LEU A 48 2.79 11.63 -17.07
CA LEU A 48 2.57 10.55 -16.12
C LEU A 48 3.56 9.39 -16.35
N GLU A 49 3.66 8.91 -17.59
CA GLU A 49 4.57 7.82 -17.96
C GLU A 49 6.04 8.18 -17.69
N ALA A 50 6.44 9.42 -18.00
CA ALA A 50 7.79 9.90 -17.72
C ALA A 50 8.11 9.92 -16.21
N GLN A 51 7.20 10.42 -15.37
CA GLN A 51 7.38 10.47 -13.92
C GLN A 51 7.35 9.07 -13.29
N ILE A 52 6.49 8.17 -13.78
CA ILE A 52 6.47 6.76 -13.38
C ILE A 52 7.82 6.11 -13.66
N LEU A 53 8.36 6.30 -14.87
CA LEU A 53 9.66 5.73 -15.26
C LEU A 53 10.79 6.28 -14.42
N GLN A 54 10.77 7.58 -14.12
CA GLN A 54 11.73 8.20 -13.23
C GLN A 54 11.67 7.55 -11.84
N CYS A 55 10.49 7.45 -11.23
CA CYS A 55 10.35 6.81 -9.92
C CYS A 55 10.72 5.32 -9.94
N ALA A 56 10.39 4.60 -11.00
CA ALA A 56 10.76 3.20 -11.16
C ALA A 56 12.29 3.01 -11.21
N ARG A 57 13.01 3.94 -11.86
CA ARG A 57 14.49 3.93 -11.90
C ARG A 57 15.09 4.30 -10.55
N GLU A 58 14.62 5.37 -9.92
CA GLU A 58 15.15 5.89 -8.65
C GLU A 58 14.95 4.89 -7.51
N SER A 59 13.79 4.24 -7.44
CA SER A 59 13.51 3.19 -6.47
C SER A 59 14.26 1.87 -6.76
N GLY A 60 14.75 1.69 -7.98
CA GLY A 60 15.35 0.43 -8.45
C GLY A 60 14.33 -0.70 -8.71
N ILE A 61 13.03 -0.39 -8.78
CA ILE A 61 11.95 -1.38 -8.95
C ILE A 61 12.05 -2.16 -10.27
N LEU A 62 12.67 -1.57 -11.30
CA LEU A 62 12.91 -2.22 -12.60
C LEU A 62 13.84 -3.44 -12.51
N SER A 63 14.55 -3.59 -11.39
CA SER A 63 15.41 -4.76 -11.12
C SER A 63 14.74 -5.85 -10.29
N ALA A 64 13.48 -5.64 -9.87
CA ALA A 64 12.72 -6.63 -9.12
C ALA A 64 12.33 -7.82 -10.04
N LYS A 65 12.23 -9.01 -9.45
CA LYS A 65 11.67 -10.21 -10.11
C LYS A 65 10.20 -10.41 -9.79
N ASN A 66 9.78 -9.98 -8.61
CA ASN A 66 8.41 -10.08 -8.16
C ASN A 66 7.89 -8.70 -7.80
N LEU A 67 6.68 -8.40 -8.22
CA LEU A 67 6.01 -7.14 -7.94
C LEU A 67 4.89 -7.35 -6.94
N ILE A 68 4.74 -6.42 -6.01
CA ILE A 68 3.58 -6.34 -5.14
C ILE A 68 2.85 -5.05 -5.47
N LEU A 69 1.61 -5.18 -5.90
CA LEU A 69 0.68 -4.06 -5.95
C LEU A 69 -0.03 -4.00 -4.60
N PHE A 70 0.35 -3.03 -3.77
CA PHE A 70 -0.13 -2.91 -2.40
C PHE A 70 -1.13 -1.75 -2.26
N PHE A 71 -2.34 -2.04 -1.79
CA PHE A 71 -3.31 -1.02 -1.39
C PHE A 71 -3.34 -0.91 0.14
N GLY A 72 -2.84 0.21 0.66
CA GLY A 72 -2.77 0.48 2.11
C GLY A 72 -4.13 0.77 2.74
N GLY A 73 -4.16 0.79 4.08
CA GLY A 73 -5.31 1.31 4.82
C GLY A 73 -5.22 2.83 5.04
N PHE A 74 -6.27 3.40 5.63
CA PHE A 74 -6.27 4.80 6.10
C PHE A 74 -5.00 5.11 6.93
N GLY A 75 -4.36 6.26 6.66
CA GLY A 75 -3.17 6.70 7.38
C GLY A 75 -1.92 5.85 7.16
N SER A 76 -1.93 4.92 6.18
CA SER A 76 -0.75 4.13 5.86
C SER A 76 0.34 4.99 5.23
N SER A 77 1.60 4.70 5.54
CA SER A 77 2.75 5.26 4.83
C SER A 77 3.80 4.18 4.55
N PRO A 78 4.65 4.32 3.52
CA PRO A 78 5.70 3.36 3.19
C PRO A 78 6.58 2.97 4.38
N THR A 79 6.91 3.94 5.24
CA THR A 79 7.74 3.73 6.44
C THR A 79 7.19 2.69 7.42
N MET A 80 5.86 2.50 7.45
CA MET A 80 5.21 1.48 8.30
C MET A 80 5.61 0.06 7.93
N PHE A 81 5.99 -0.16 6.67
CA PHE A 81 6.25 -1.48 6.09
C PHE A 81 7.75 -1.72 5.82
N SER A 82 8.61 -0.79 6.23
CA SER A 82 10.05 -0.85 5.99
C SER A 82 10.71 -2.10 6.54
N HIS A 83 10.21 -2.67 7.65
CA HIS A 83 10.73 -3.92 8.22
C HIS A 83 10.53 -5.13 7.29
N LEU A 84 9.56 -5.09 6.37
CA LEU A 84 9.30 -6.18 5.42
C LEU A 84 10.26 -6.19 4.23
N LEU A 85 11.01 -5.10 4.03
CA LEU A 85 12.02 -4.95 2.97
C LEU A 85 13.40 -5.45 3.40
N ALA A 86 13.63 -5.61 4.71
CA ALA A 86 14.92 -5.97 5.26
C ALA A 86 15.12 -7.48 5.22
N GLN A 87 15.98 -7.95 4.32
CA GLN A 87 16.64 -9.24 4.46
C GLN A 87 18.13 -9.06 4.21
N ASN A 88 18.90 -8.89 5.28
CA ASN A 88 20.26 -9.41 5.46
C ASN A 88 20.73 -9.19 6.91
N GLY A 89 20.91 -10.30 7.63
CA GLY A 89 21.69 -10.51 8.85
C GLY A 89 22.07 -9.34 9.76
N ASP A 90 21.22 -9.05 10.77
CA ASP A 90 21.69 -8.60 12.08
C ASP A 90 20.65 -8.90 13.17
N PHE A 91 20.42 -10.18 13.44
CA PHE A 91 19.92 -10.64 14.73
C PHE A 91 20.70 -11.92 15.07
N GLY A 92 21.79 -11.75 15.83
CA GLY A 92 22.43 -12.86 16.52
C GLY A 92 21.43 -13.45 17.50
N GLY A 93 20.90 -14.63 17.17
CA GLY A 93 19.95 -15.36 17.99
C GLY A 93 19.85 -16.78 17.48
N ASP A 94 20.69 -17.64 18.04
CA ASP A 94 20.74 -19.08 17.79
C ASP A 94 19.39 -19.72 18.12
N CYS A 95 18.72 -20.29 17.13
CA CYS A 95 17.56 -21.15 17.31
C CYS A 95 17.72 -22.35 16.39
N SER A 96 18.52 -23.30 16.86
CA SER A 96 18.50 -24.69 16.40
C SER A 96 17.14 -25.29 16.78
N GLY A 97 16.36 -25.65 15.77
CA GLY A 97 15.02 -26.23 15.95
C GLY A 97 14.44 -26.67 14.61
N ASP A 98 14.76 -27.90 14.24
CA ASP A 98 14.46 -28.60 13.01
C ASP A 98 12.96 -28.59 12.61
N ALA A 99 12.67 -28.02 11.44
CA ALA A 99 11.57 -28.42 10.55
C ALA A 99 11.81 -27.84 9.14
N SER A 100 12.90 -28.25 8.50
CA SER A 100 13.09 -27.99 7.06
C SER A 100 12.44 -29.12 6.26
N LYS A 101 11.30 -28.86 5.60
CA LYS A 101 10.93 -29.54 4.35
C LYS A 101 10.12 -28.61 3.44
N GLY A 102 10.80 -28.04 2.44
CA GLY A 102 10.21 -27.91 1.10
C GLY A 102 9.87 -26.53 0.54
N PHE A 103 10.37 -25.42 1.08
CA PHE A 103 10.22 -24.12 0.40
C PHE A 103 11.60 -23.48 0.15
N GLY A 104 11.90 -23.27 -1.13
CA GLY A 104 13.23 -22.95 -1.63
C GLY A 104 13.81 -21.63 -1.11
N GLU A 105 15.13 -21.63 -0.95
CA GLU A 105 16.00 -20.54 -0.46
C GLU A 105 16.00 -19.25 -1.33
N ASP A 106 15.04 -19.08 -2.25
CA ASP A 106 15.04 -18.02 -3.26
C ASP A 106 13.96 -16.93 -3.05
N PHE A 107 13.06 -17.08 -2.08
CA PHE A 107 11.93 -16.16 -1.86
C PHE A 107 12.29 -14.82 -1.19
N GLY A 108 13.58 -14.58 -0.89
CA GLY A 108 14.02 -13.47 -0.03
C GLY A 108 14.53 -12.20 -0.71
N LYS A 109 14.80 -12.19 -2.03
CA LYS A 109 15.76 -11.19 -2.56
C LYS A 109 15.27 -10.11 -3.53
N ASP A 110 14.13 -10.27 -4.21
CA ASP A 110 13.80 -9.41 -5.37
C ASP A 110 12.32 -8.95 -5.45
N PHE A 111 11.74 -8.44 -4.36
CA PHE A 111 10.44 -7.76 -4.41
C PHE A 111 10.58 -6.26 -4.68
N GLY A 112 9.77 -5.77 -5.62
CA GLY A 112 9.39 -4.38 -5.74
C GLY A 112 7.97 -4.19 -5.24
N VAL A 113 7.69 -3.09 -4.55
CA VAL A 113 6.33 -2.77 -4.09
C VAL A 113 5.89 -1.46 -4.73
N ILE A 114 4.71 -1.47 -5.36
CA ILE A 114 3.98 -0.26 -5.74
C ILE A 114 2.85 -0.11 -4.71
N MET A 115 3.02 0.83 -3.79
CA MET A 115 2.07 1.08 -2.73
C MET A 115 1.16 2.26 -3.08
N CYS A 116 -0.14 2.00 -3.14
CA CYS A 116 -1.22 2.99 -3.25
C CYS A 116 -1.66 3.41 -1.85
N TYR A 117 -1.57 4.71 -1.53
CA TYR A 117 -1.94 5.24 -0.20
C TYR A 117 -2.31 6.73 -0.25
N GLU A 118 -2.75 7.28 0.90
CA GLU A 118 -3.29 8.63 1.04
C GLU A 118 -4.46 8.87 0.07
N TYR A 119 -5.62 8.29 0.37
CA TYR A 119 -6.78 8.27 -0.54
C TYR A 119 -7.59 9.58 -0.62
N ASP A 120 -6.94 10.71 -0.40
CA ASP A 120 -7.58 12.03 -0.27
C ASP A 120 -8.16 12.60 -1.57
N ASP A 121 -7.86 11.99 -2.73
CA ASP A 121 -8.47 12.32 -4.03
C ASP A 121 -9.04 11.08 -4.76
N ILE A 122 -9.26 9.97 -4.04
CA ILE A 122 -9.65 8.69 -4.65
C ILE A 122 -10.94 8.78 -5.48
N ASN A 123 -11.90 9.60 -5.06
CA ASN A 123 -13.19 9.75 -5.76
C ASN A 123 -13.01 10.44 -7.12
N MET A 124 -12.07 11.40 -7.21
CA MET A 124 -11.72 12.02 -8.48
C MET A 124 -11.01 11.02 -9.40
N LEU A 125 -10.07 10.24 -8.84
CA LEU A 125 -9.25 9.30 -9.61
C LEU A 125 -9.99 8.02 -10.01
N CYS A 126 -11.12 7.71 -9.36
CA CYS A 126 -11.99 6.58 -9.71
C CYS A 126 -13.25 7.00 -10.48
N ALA A 127 -13.38 8.29 -10.84
CA ALA A 127 -14.45 8.77 -11.71
C ALA A 127 -14.32 8.16 -13.12
N PRO A 128 -15.41 8.06 -13.89
CA PRO A 128 -15.36 7.58 -15.28
C PRO A 128 -14.29 8.33 -16.09
N PRO A 129 -13.56 7.64 -16.98
CA PRO A 129 -12.52 8.29 -17.78
C PRO A 129 -13.10 9.44 -18.60
N SER A 130 -12.47 10.61 -18.52
CA SER A 130 -12.68 11.72 -19.44
C SER A 130 -11.39 11.97 -20.22
N ALA A 131 -11.47 12.64 -21.37
CA ALA A 131 -10.30 12.89 -22.22
C ALA A 131 -9.16 13.68 -21.55
N SER A 132 -9.40 14.28 -20.36
CA SER A 132 -8.45 15.11 -19.64
C SER A 132 -7.99 14.55 -18.30
N ASN A 133 -8.61 13.50 -17.77
CA ASN A 133 -8.37 13.07 -16.38
C ASN A 133 -7.62 11.74 -16.32
N ILE A 134 -6.49 11.75 -15.62
CA ILE A 134 -5.77 10.53 -15.23
C ILE A 134 -6.59 9.84 -14.14
N THR A 135 -7.02 8.61 -14.42
CA THR A 135 -7.63 7.74 -13.40
C THR A 135 -6.54 6.96 -12.67
N LEU A 136 -6.84 6.52 -11.46
CA LEU A 136 -5.92 5.66 -10.70
C LEU A 136 -5.68 4.33 -11.42
N ALA A 137 -6.74 3.76 -12.00
CA ALA A 137 -6.62 2.56 -12.83
C ALA A 137 -5.66 2.79 -14.00
N GLY A 138 -5.80 3.92 -14.72
CA GLY A 138 -4.92 4.28 -15.84
C GLY A 138 -3.47 4.55 -15.39
N ALA A 139 -3.26 5.18 -14.23
CA ALA A 139 -1.93 5.38 -13.67
C ALA A 139 -1.26 4.05 -13.28
N LEU A 140 -2.01 3.11 -12.70
CA LEU A 140 -1.50 1.77 -12.37
C LEU A 140 -1.25 0.92 -13.62
N GLU A 141 -2.13 0.98 -14.61
CA GLU A 141 -1.92 0.36 -15.92
C GLU A 141 -0.64 0.89 -16.58
N SER A 142 -0.44 2.22 -16.55
CA SER A 142 0.77 2.86 -17.06
C SER A 142 2.00 2.43 -16.27
N ALA A 143 1.91 2.37 -14.93
CA ALA A 143 3.00 1.89 -14.08
C ALA A 143 3.38 0.45 -14.40
N LEU A 144 2.41 -0.45 -14.48
CA LEU A 144 2.66 -1.83 -14.85
C LEU A 144 3.16 -1.94 -16.29
N ALA A 145 2.62 -1.19 -17.24
CA ALA A 145 3.09 -1.20 -18.62
C ALA A 145 4.53 -0.72 -18.74
N CYS A 146 4.92 0.36 -18.05
CA CYS A 146 6.29 0.85 -18.01
C CYS A 146 7.25 -0.15 -17.36
N ILE A 147 6.81 -0.80 -16.28
CA ILE A 147 7.65 -1.73 -15.52
C ILE A 147 7.75 -3.08 -16.26
N PHE A 148 6.64 -3.76 -16.56
CA PHE A 148 6.64 -5.03 -17.30
C PHE A 148 7.11 -4.87 -18.76
N GLY A 149 6.84 -3.72 -19.37
CA GLY A 149 7.06 -3.45 -20.77
C GLY A 149 8.29 -2.60 -21.06
N ALA A 150 9.31 -2.61 -20.20
CA ALA A 150 10.59 -1.91 -20.39
C ALA A 150 11.39 -2.30 -21.66
N PHE A 151 10.79 -2.95 -22.67
CA PHE A 151 10.58 -2.35 -24.00
C PHE A 151 9.73 -3.29 -24.87
N GLY A 152 8.64 -2.76 -25.45
CA GLY A 152 7.87 -3.41 -26.51
C GLY A 152 7.30 -2.37 -27.48
N ALA A 153 8.08 -2.01 -28.50
CA ALA A 153 7.68 -1.30 -29.71
C ALA A 153 6.83 -0.01 -29.57
N ARG A 154 7.50 1.13 -29.41
CA ARG A 154 7.17 2.34 -30.18
C ARG A 154 8.44 2.81 -30.86
N GLU A 155 8.75 2.24 -32.03
CA GLU A 155 9.65 2.87 -32.99
C GLU A 155 9.00 4.18 -33.44
N LYS A 156 9.34 5.29 -32.79
CA LYS A 156 9.38 6.56 -33.49
C LYS A 156 10.84 6.76 -33.90
N SER A 157 11.09 6.54 -35.18
CA SER A 157 12.30 7.01 -35.84
C SER A 157 12.39 8.51 -35.63
N ASP A 158 13.38 8.98 -34.88
CA ASP A 158 13.83 10.35 -35.06
C ASP A 158 15.35 10.42 -35.05
N SER A 159 15.84 11.23 -35.99
CA SER A 159 17.23 11.31 -36.45
C SER A 159 18.16 12.13 -35.54
N SER A 160 17.85 12.22 -34.24
CA SER A 160 18.55 13.09 -33.29
C SER A 160 19.02 12.33 -32.04
N GLY A 161 20.01 11.46 -32.23
CA GLY A 161 21.11 11.27 -31.26
C GLY A 161 20.76 11.03 -29.77
N VAL A 162 20.56 9.74 -29.44
CA VAL A 162 21.02 9.05 -28.22
C VAL A 162 20.42 9.47 -26.86
N LEU A 163 19.26 8.89 -26.54
CA LEU A 163 19.11 8.11 -25.32
C LEU A 163 19.10 6.63 -25.73
N ARG A 164 20.19 5.91 -25.46
CA ARG A 164 20.20 4.45 -25.62
C ARG A 164 19.22 3.87 -24.60
N ALA A 165 18.15 3.27 -25.10
CA ALA A 165 17.38 2.31 -24.32
C ALA A 165 18.33 1.17 -23.97
N ASP A 166 18.74 1.08 -22.70
CA ASP A 166 19.23 -0.18 -22.17
C ASP A 166 18.05 -1.16 -22.25
N SER A 167 18.04 -1.97 -23.31
CA SER A 167 17.05 -3.00 -23.60
C SER A 167 17.21 -4.19 -22.65
N GLN A 168 17.29 -3.93 -21.36
CA GLN A 168 17.14 -4.95 -20.34
C GLN A 168 15.65 -5.08 -20.05
N ALA A 169 14.98 -5.96 -20.79
CA ALA A 169 13.60 -6.32 -20.54
C ALA A 169 13.44 -6.66 -19.06
N CYS A 170 12.59 -5.90 -18.37
CA CYS A 170 12.30 -6.13 -16.96
C CYS A 170 11.65 -7.51 -16.84
N LYS A 171 12.35 -8.42 -16.17
CA LYS A 171 11.96 -9.82 -16.04
C LYS A 171 11.16 -10.00 -14.74
N ILE A 172 10.02 -9.30 -14.65
CA ILE A 172 9.09 -9.53 -13.55
C ILE A 172 8.29 -10.78 -13.90
N ASP A 173 8.50 -11.82 -13.09
CA ASP A 173 7.92 -13.14 -13.27
C ASP A 173 6.49 -13.19 -12.70
N SER A 174 6.19 -12.38 -11.67
CA SER A 174 4.87 -12.37 -11.02
C SER A 174 4.48 -10.99 -10.45
N CYS A 175 3.18 -10.71 -10.41
CA CYS A 175 2.60 -9.60 -9.64
C CYS A 175 1.60 -10.16 -8.62
N VAL A 176 1.73 -9.77 -7.36
CA VAL A 176 0.81 -10.14 -6.27
C VAL A 176 0.06 -8.89 -5.83
N LEU A 177 -1.26 -8.98 -5.74
CA LEU A 177 -2.09 -7.96 -5.11
C LEU A 177 -2.10 -8.20 -3.60
N VAL A 178 -1.81 -7.17 -2.82
CA VAL A 178 -2.06 -7.15 -1.38
C VAL A 178 -2.97 -5.97 -1.06
N GLY A 179 -4.10 -6.22 -0.40
CA GLY A 179 -4.98 -5.19 0.14
C GLY A 179 -4.95 -5.23 1.66
N PHE A 180 -4.82 -4.08 2.31
CA PHE A 180 -4.89 -3.96 3.76
C PHE A 180 -6.03 -3.04 4.19
N SER A 181 -6.88 -3.49 5.12
CA SER A 181 -7.95 -2.67 5.69
C SER A 181 -8.86 -2.12 4.58
N MET A 182 -9.12 -0.82 4.56
CA MET A 182 -9.85 -0.13 3.48
C MET A 182 -9.21 -0.30 2.09
N GLY A 183 -7.90 -0.57 2.02
CA GLY A 183 -7.21 -0.90 0.79
C GLY A 183 -7.76 -2.15 0.09
N VAL A 184 -8.40 -3.07 0.82
CA VAL A 184 -9.04 -4.26 0.25
C VAL A 184 -10.21 -3.88 -0.67
N CYS A 185 -11.13 -3.04 -0.21
CA CYS A 185 -12.26 -2.61 -1.04
C CYS A 185 -11.84 -1.64 -2.15
N VAL A 186 -10.82 -0.82 -1.88
CA VAL A 186 -10.22 0.08 -2.88
C VAL A 186 -9.63 -0.72 -4.04
N GLY A 187 -8.71 -1.65 -3.74
CA GLY A 187 -8.09 -2.53 -4.72
C GLY A 187 -9.13 -3.33 -5.50
N ALA A 188 -10.07 -3.97 -4.80
CA ALA A 188 -11.14 -4.76 -5.44
C ALA A 188 -11.92 -3.97 -6.49
N LYS A 189 -12.28 -2.72 -6.19
CA LYS A 189 -13.01 -1.86 -7.14
C LYS A 189 -12.16 -1.45 -8.34
N ILE A 190 -10.93 -1.01 -8.10
CA ILE A 190 -10.03 -0.54 -9.18
C ILE A 190 -9.69 -1.67 -10.13
N LEU A 191 -9.32 -2.83 -9.59
CA LEU A 191 -8.95 -3.98 -10.41
C LEU A 191 -10.15 -4.53 -11.21
N ALA A 192 -11.34 -4.60 -10.60
CA ALA A 192 -12.54 -5.02 -11.32
C ALA A 192 -12.89 -4.11 -12.52
N GLN A 193 -12.48 -2.84 -12.49
CA GLN A 193 -12.64 -1.89 -13.59
C GLN A 193 -11.50 -1.95 -14.62
N SER A 194 -10.43 -2.69 -14.35
CA SER A 194 -9.28 -2.85 -15.23
C SER A 194 -8.94 -4.34 -15.43
N PRO A 195 -9.54 -4.98 -16.46
CA PRO A 195 -9.22 -6.36 -16.81
C PRO A 195 -7.74 -6.56 -17.15
N SER A 196 -7.11 -5.57 -17.78
CA SER A 196 -5.68 -5.59 -18.14
C SER A 196 -4.79 -5.62 -16.89
N LEU A 197 -5.11 -4.85 -15.86
CA LEU A 197 -4.43 -4.87 -14.58
C LEU A 197 -4.67 -6.20 -13.86
N THR A 198 -5.92 -6.65 -13.82
CA THR A 198 -6.31 -7.91 -13.17
C THR A 198 -5.62 -9.12 -13.78
N ALA A 199 -5.47 -9.17 -15.11
CA ALA A 199 -4.78 -10.25 -15.80
C ALA A 199 -3.28 -10.37 -15.46
N ARG A 200 -2.68 -9.34 -14.86
CA ARG A 200 -1.28 -9.36 -14.38
C ARG A 200 -1.16 -9.95 -12.97
N ILE A 201 -2.25 -10.02 -12.22
CA ILE A 201 -2.24 -10.49 -10.84
C ILE A 201 -2.24 -12.02 -10.81
N SER A 202 -1.15 -12.56 -10.29
CA SER A 202 -0.97 -14.00 -10.09
C SER A 202 -1.59 -14.52 -8.79
N LYS A 203 -1.78 -13.64 -7.81
CA LYS A 203 -2.35 -13.94 -6.51
C LYS A 203 -2.88 -12.67 -5.84
N ALA A 204 -4.01 -12.75 -5.17
CA ALA A 204 -4.66 -11.67 -4.45
C ALA A 204 -4.83 -12.02 -2.97
N ILE A 205 -4.27 -11.18 -2.09
CA ILE A 205 -4.27 -11.37 -0.64
C ILE A 205 -4.96 -10.19 0.03
N ALA A 206 -6.00 -10.45 0.81
CA ALA A 206 -6.63 -9.47 1.68
C ALA A 206 -6.09 -9.62 3.10
N ILE A 207 -5.83 -8.50 3.79
CA ILE A 207 -5.39 -8.49 5.18
C ILE A 207 -6.31 -7.54 5.95
N ASN A 208 -7.03 -8.06 6.94
CA ASN A 208 -7.85 -7.26 7.86
C ASN A 208 -8.79 -6.25 7.20
N GLY A 209 -9.31 -6.59 6.02
CA GLY A 209 -10.38 -5.86 5.35
C GLY A 209 -11.14 -6.80 4.43
N SER A 210 -12.30 -6.35 3.97
CA SER A 210 -13.15 -7.05 3.01
C SER A 210 -13.44 -6.15 1.81
N ASN A 211 -14.08 -6.70 0.78
CA ASN A 211 -14.53 -5.85 -0.33
C ASN A 211 -15.65 -4.89 0.07
N ALA A 212 -16.33 -5.18 1.18
CA ALA A 212 -17.38 -4.36 1.76
C ALA A 212 -16.77 -3.46 2.85
N GLY A 213 -16.00 -2.44 2.46
CA GLY A 213 -15.21 -1.61 3.38
C GLY A 213 -16.06 -0.99 4.50
N ILE A 214 -17.15 -0.30 4.12
CA ILE A 214 -18.19 0.18 5.04
C ILE A 214 -19.46 -0.60 4.79
N HIS A 215 -19.85 -1.44 5.76
CA HIS A 215 -21.05 -2.29 5.70
C HIS A 215 -21.42 -2.78 7.10
N ASP A 216 -22.71 -2.88 7.41
CA ASP A 216 -23.15 -3.23 8.77
C ASP A 216 -22.84 -4.69 9.16
N THR A 217 -22.75 -5.58 8.18
CA THR A 217 -22.49 -7.02 8.38
C THR A 217 -21.07 -7.43 7.99
N PHE A 218 -20.50 -6.80 6.98
CA PHE A 218 -19.33 -7.33 6.24
C PHE A 218 -18.12 -6.40 6.32
N GLY A 219 -18.28 -5.26 6.99
CA GLY A 219 -17.29 -4.19 7.01
C GLY A 219 -17.23 -3.45 8.33
N ILE A 220 -16.65 -2.26 8.28
CA ILE A 220 -16.75 -1.28 9.34
C ILE A 220 -18.18 -0.73 9.33
N LYS A 221 -18.86 -0.74 10.49
CA LYS A 221 -20.21 -0.20 10.61
C LYS A 221 -20.23 1.28 10.24
N ALA A 222 -21.19 1.70 9.40
CA ALA A 222 -21.27 3.07 8.89
C ALA A 222 -21.29 4.12 10.01
N ARG A 223 -22.02 3.85 11.11
CA ARG A 223 -22.08 4.72 12.29
C ARG A 223 -20.73 4.90 12.99
N ILE A 224 -19.89 3.85 13.01
CA ILE A 224 -18.57 3.88 13.66
C ILE A 224 -17.64 4.71 12.77
N PHE A 225 -17.63 4.42 11.47
CA PHE A 225 -16.80 5.14 10.51
C PHE A 225 -17.13 6.64 10.49
N ALA A 226 -18.41 7.01 10.38
CA ALA A 226 -18.84 8.41 10.37
C ALA A 226 -18.46 9.16 11.66
N ARG A 227 -18.50 8.48 12.81
CA ARG A 227 -18.05 9.05 14.08
C ARG A 227 -16.54 9.29 14.06
N THR A 228 -15.75 8.34 13.58
CA THR A 228 -14.29 8.47 13.45
C THR A 228 -13.92 9.61 12.50
N ALA A 229 -14.57 9.71 11.34
CA ALA A 229 -14.33 10.81 10.38
C ALA A 229 -14.60 12.19 11.00
N LYS A 230 -15.66 12.33 11.82
CA LYS A 230 -16.02 13.58 12.49
C LYS A 230 -15.11 13.91 13.69
N HIS A 231 -14.75 12.89 14.46
CA HIS A 231 -14.05 13.02 15.75
C HIS A 231 -12.82 12.11 15.80
N LEU A 232 -11.91 12.30 14.84
CA LEU A 232 -10.68 11.52 14.76
C LEU A 232 -9.82 11.75 16.01
N ASP A 233 -9.67 10.69 16.81
CA ASP A 233 -8.73 10.61 17.93
C ASP A 233 -7.55 9.73 17.51
N ILE A 234 -6.41 10.37 17.25
CA ILE A 234 -5.20 9.71 16.77
C ILE A 234 -4.67 8.69 17.78
N LYS A 235 -4.74 8.99 19.08
CA LYS A 235 -4.20 8.09 20.10
C LYS A 235 -5.07 6.84 20.21
N ALA A 236 -6.39 7.02 20.23
CA ALA A 236 -7.32 5.90 20.23
C ALA A 236 -7.19 5.05 18.95
N PHE A 237 -7.05 5.69 17.79
CA PHE A 237 -6.83 5.00 16.52
C PHE A 237 -5.52 4.21 16.51
N ALA A 238 -4.41 4.82 16.91
CA ALA A 238 -3.10 4.15 17.00
C ALA A 238 -3.15 2.94 17.95
N SER A 239 -3.84 3.07 19.09
CA SER A 239 -4.06 1.96 20.03
C SER A 239 -4.85 0.81 19.41
N ALA A 240 -5.89 1.11 18.62
CA ALA A 240 -6.68 0.10 17.92
C ALA A 240 -5.91 -0.54 16.75
N LEU A 241 -5.07 0.25 16.07
CA LEU A 241 -4.25 -0.17 14.94
C LEU A 241 -3.14 -1.14 15.37
N PHE A 242 -2.36 -0.75 16.37
CA PHE A 242 -1.17 -1.49 16.80
C PHE A 242 -1.43 -2.44 17.99
N GLY A 243 -2.61 -2.37 18.59
CA GLY A 243 -2.93 -3.12 19.80
C GLY A 243 -2.29 -2.52 21.06
N GLU A 244 -2.89 -2.82 22.20
CA GLU A 244 -2.45 -2.30 23.51
C GLU A 244 -1.20 -3.02 24.06
N ASN A 245 -0.87 -4.22 23.52
CA ASN A 245 0.12 -5.14 24.11
C ASN A 245 1.50 -5.15 23.42
N LEU A 246 1.79 -4.28 22.46
CA LEU A 246 3.18 -4.14 21.93
C LEU A 246 4.20 -3.67 22.98
N ALA A 247 3.73 -3.31 24.19
CA ALA A 247 4.55 -3.02 25.35
C ALA A 247 5.14 -4.28 26.04
N GLU A 248 4.60 -5.48 25.80
CA GLU A 248 5.00 -6.69 26.54
C GLU A 248 5.97 -7.59 25.77
N SER A 249 6.01 -7.53 24.44
CA SER A 249 6.80 -8.46 23.61
C SER A 249 8.30 -8.19 23.55
N LYS A 250 8.82 -7.14 24.23
CA LYS A 250 10.27 -6.95 24.40
C LYS A 250 10.85 -7.53 25.70
N LYS A 251 10.03 -8.14 26.57
CA LYS A 251 10.54 -8.78 27.81
C LYS A 251 11.06 -10.21 27.63
N ALA A 252 10.94 -10.81 26.44
CA ALA A 252 11.33 -12.20 26.22
C ALA A 252 12.78 -12.41 25.74
N GLU A 253 13.57 -11.34 25.50
CA GLU A 253 14.91 -11.47 24.89
C GLU A 253 16.04 -10.78 25.67
N SER A 254 15.91 -10.69 27.00
CA SER A 254 17.04 -10.37 27.87
C SER A 254 17.17 -11.43 28.97
N THR A 255 18.31 -12.12 28.97
CA THR A 255 18.82 -13.01 30.03
C THR A 255 18.63 -12.46 31.45
N PRO A 256 18.52 -13.35 32.47
CA PRO A 256 18.22 -12.95 33.83
C PRO A 256 19.50 -12.45 34.54
N GLU A 257 19.57 -11.15 34.82
CA GLU A 257 20.46 -10.59 35.83
C GLU A 257 19.70 -9.72 36.85
N PRO A 258 20.22 -9.56 38.08
CA PRO A 258 19.42 -9.69 39.28
C PRO A 258 18.65 -8.43 39.69
N LYS A 259 17.57 -8.72 40.40
CA LYS A 259 16.63 -7.80 41.06
C LYS A 259 17.34 -6.64 41.76
N ASN A 260 17.12 -5.42 41.26
CA ASN A 260 17.00 -4.24 42.10
C ASN A 260 15.70 -3.51 41.74
N ALA A 261 14.94 -3.21 42.78
CA ALA A 261 13.64 -2.61 42.72
C ALA A 261 13.74 -1.16 42.24
N ASP A 262 13.20 -0.92 41.05
CA ASP A 262 12.41 0.26 40.68
C ASP A 262 11.68 -0.13 39.40
N SER A 263 10.48 -0.69 39.53
CA SER A 263 9.64 -1.00 38.39
C SER A 263 9.12 0.32 37.82
N GLU A 264 9.88 0.92 36.91
CA GLU A 264 9.34 1.96 36.03
C GLU A 264 8.19 1.32 35.23
N ASN A 265 6.98 1.68 35.64
CA ASN A 265 5.76 1.35 34.95
C ASN A 265 5.76 2.17 33.64
N ILE A 266 6.31 1.59 32.57
CA ILE A 266 6.37 2.26 31.27
C ILE A 266 4.93 2.49 30.81
N ASP A 267 4.46 3.74 30.90
CA ASP A 267 3.11 4.15 30.50
C ASP A 267 2.83 3.67 29.07
N SER A 268 1.87 2.75 28.92
CA SER A 268 1.40 2.27 27.62
C SER A 268 0.95 3.42 26.72
N GLY A 269 0.47 4.53 27.32
CA GLY A 269 0.16 5.77 26.64
C GLY A 269 1.35 6.44 25.95
N ALA A 270 2.53 6.43 26.58
CA ALA A 270 3.75 7.02 26.02
C ALA A 270 4.30 6.20 24.85
N GLN A 271 4.19 4.87 24.89
CA GLN A 271 4.60 4.00 23.78
C GLN A 271 3.69 4.15 22.56
N ILE A 272 2.36 4.22 22.77
CA ILE A 272 1.39 4.45 21.69
C ILE A 272 1.64 5.82 21.03
N ALA A 273 1.91 6.86 21.83
CA ALA A 273 2.25 8.18 21.30
C ALA A 273 3.54 8.13 20.45
N LYS A 274 4.56 7.40 20.91
CA LYS A 274 5.80 7.21 20.15
C LYS A 274 5.58 6.44 18.84
N LEU A 275 4.69 5.45 18.82
CA LEU A 275 4.31 4.73 17.59
C LEU A 275 3.52 5.64 16.64
N ALA A 276 2.54 6.39 17.15
CA ALA A 276 1.77 7.34 16.35
C ALA A 276 2.70 8.38 15.67
N GLN A 277 3.64 8.93 16.43
CA GLN A 277 4.66 9.84 15.92
C GLN A 277 5.60 9.15 14.91
N LYS A 278 6.08 7.94 15.24
CA LYS A 278 6.93 7.14 14.35
C LYS A 278 6.27 6.91 12.99
N PHE A 279 4.96 6.68 12.99
CA PHE A 279 4.17 6.41 11.79
C PHE A 279 3.45 7.65 11.23
N ARG A 280 3.78 8.84 11.76
CA ARG A 280 3.26 10.13 11.28
C ARG A 280 1.73 10.22 11.27
N LEU A 281 1.07 9.50 12.18
CA LEU A 281 -0.38 9.59 12.36
C LEU A 281 -0.80 10.92 13.01
N ASP A 282 0.14 11.72 13.51
CA ASP A 282 -0.08 13.00 14.19
C ASP A 282 0.29 14.23 13.34
N SER A 283 0.99 14.06 12.22
CA SER A 283 1.64 15.19 11.52
C SER A 283 0.68 16.11 10.76
N ASP A 284 -0.46 15.59 10.27
CA ASP A 284 -1.48 16.42 9.63
C ASP A 284 -2.89 15.82 9.82
N THR A 285 -3.55 16.23 10.91
CA THR A 285 -4.91 15.80 11.21
C THR A 285 -5.91 16.26 10.13
N SER A 286 -5.62 17.32 9.37
CA SER A 286 -6.51 17.81 8.32
C SER A 286 -6.47 16.90 7.09
N ALA A 287 -5.27 16.47 6.66
CA ALA A 287 -5.10 15.50 5.60
C ALA A 287 -5.72 14.15 5.95
N LEU A 288 -5.53 13.66 7.18
CA LEU A 288 -6.14 12.41 7.64
C LEU A 288 -7.68 12.48 7.66
N LYS A 289 -8.26 13.61 8.08
CA LYS A 289 -9.71 13.81 7.99
C LYS A 289 -10.18 13.85 6.55
N LYS A 290 -9.46 14.51 5.65
CA LYS A 290 -9.76 14.53 4.21
C LYS A 290 -9.77 13.10 3.66
N GLU A 291 -8.74 12.30 3.94
CA GLU A 291 -8.65 10.90 3.54
C GLU A 291 -9.85 10.06 4.04
N LEU A 292 -10.22 10.17 5.33
CA LEU A 292 -11.38 9.46 5.87
C LEU A 292 -12.69 9.83 5.16
N LEU A 293 -12.92 11.13 4.91
CA LEU A 293 -14.12 11.59 4.21
C LEU A 293 -14.17 11.05 2.78
N CYS A 294 -13.04 11.07 2.07
CA CYS A 294 -12.94 10.51 0.72
C CYS A 294 -13.20 9.00 0.71
N LEU A 295 -12.63 8.24 1.65
CA LEU A 295 -12.92 6.81 1.81
C LEU A 295 -14.38 6.52 2.16
N GLN A 296 -15.01 7.39 2.97
CA GLN A 296 -16.43 7.28 3.31
C GLN A 296 -17.31 7.43 2.07
N GLU A 297 -17.07 8.46 1.26
CA GLU A 297 -17.79 8.71 0.01
C GLU A 297 -17.50 7.60 -1.02
N PHE A 298 -16.25 7.15 -1.11
CA PHE A 298 -15.86 6.02 -1.96
C PHE A 298 -16.69 4.77 -1.65
N CYS A 299 -16.84 4.42 -0.37
CA CYS A 299 -17.63 3.27 0.04
C CYS A 299 -19.15 3.50 -0.02
N ALA A 300 -19.61 4.74 -0.08
CA ALA A 300 -21.02 5.06 -0.31
C ALA A 300 -21.44 4.85 -1.78
N SER A 301 -20.48 4.90 -2.70
CA SER A 301 -20.69 4.49 -4.10
C SER A 301 -20.74 2.96 -4.24
N GLU A 302 -21.05 2.45 -5.44
CA GLU A 302 -21.09 1.01 -5.69
C GLU A 302 -19.74 0.34 -5.36
N GLN A 303 -19.78 -0.59 -4.40
CA GLN A 303 -18.62 -1.38 -3.97
C GLN A 303 -18.56 -2.68 -4.78
N ASN A 304 -17.35 -3.17 -5.07
CA ASN A 304 -17.21 -4.42 -5.80
C ASN A 304 -17.21 -5.63 -4.84
N LEU A 305 -18.37 -6.24 -4.64
CA LEU A 305 -18.51 -7.36 -3.70
C LEU A 305 -18.11 -8.73 -4.30
N THR A 306 -17.71 -8.78 -5.56
CA THR A 306 -17.49 -10.04 -6.31
C THR A 306 -16.04 -10.31 -6.67
N PHE A 307 -15.15 -9.32 -6.54
CA PHE A 307 -13.72 -9.49 -6.76
C PHE A 307 -13.18 -10.59 -5.83
N ALA A 308 -12.54 -11.59 -6.43
CA ALA A 308 -12.07 -12.77 -5.73
C ALA A 308 -10.66 -12.54 -5.20
N TYR A 309 -10.51 -12.61 -3.88
CA TYR A 309 -9.22 -12.81 -3.23
C TYR A 309 -8.95 -14.32 -3.10
N ASP A 310 -7.70 -14.73 -3.28
CA ASP A 310 -7.28 -16.11 -3.08
C ASP A 310 -7.18 -16.43 -1.59
N VAL A 311 -6.63 -15.49 -0.83
CA VAL A 311 -6.37 -15.63 0.61
C VAL A 311 -6.86 -14.37 1.35
N VAL A 312 -7.46 -14.57 2.52
CA VAL A 312 -7.66 -13.51 3.52
C VAL A 312 -6.95 -13.87 4.81
N ILE A 313 -6.17 -12.91 5.32
CA ILE A 313 -5.55 -12.96 6.64
C ILE A 313 -6.39 -12.12 7.60
N ILE A 314 -6.91 -12.76 8.66
CA ILE A 314 -7.80 -12.15 9.66
C ILE A 314 -7.13 -12.18 11.04
N SER A 315 -6.78 -11.01 11.53
CA SER A 315 -6.33 -10.77 12.90
C SER A 315 -7.45 -11.00 13.90
N ARG A 316 -7.22 -11.85 14.91
CA ARG A 316 -8.22 -12.13 15.95
C ARG A 316 -8.48 -10.95 16.89
N GLN A 317 -7.52 -10.03 17.02
CA GLN A 317 -7.57 -8.91 17.97
C GLN A 317 -7.85 -7.58 17.25
N ASP A 318 -8.33 -7.63 16.00
CA ASP A 318 -8.65 -6.45 15.22
C ASP A 318 -9.79 -5.64 15.86
N LYS A 319 -9.48 -4.40 16.26
CA LYS A 319 -10.44 -3.45 16.84
C LYS A 319 -10.97 -2.42 15.83
N ILE A 320 -10.49 -2.45 14.59
CA ILE A 320 -10.88 -1.52 13.51
C ILE A 320 -11.85 -2.23 12.55
N PHE A 321 -11.41 -3.35 11.98
CA PHE A 321 -12.20 -4.17 11.06
C PHE A 321 -12.64 -5.45 11.79
N PRO A 322 -13.91 -5.59 12.21
CA PRO A 322 -14.30 -6.70 13.07
C PRO A 322 -13.99 -8.07 12.43
N PRO A 323 -13.26 -8.98 13.13
CA PRO A 323 -12.86 -10.27 12.56
C PRO A 323 -14.05 -11.10 12.07
N GLN A 324 -15.18 -11.01 12.79
CA GLN A 324 -16.41 -11.69 12.43
C GLN A 324 -17.04 -11.13 11.16
N ALA A 325 -16.97 -9.81 10.94
CA ALA A 325 -17.48 -9.20 9.72
C ALA A 325 -16.65 -9.63 8.50
N ASN A 326 -15.33 -9.66 8.67
CA ASN A 326 -14.41 -10.09 7.63
C ASN A 326 -14.60 -11.57 7.28
N SER A 327 -14.67 -12.42 8.30
CA SER A 327 -14.97 -13.85 8.15
C SER A 327 -16.35 -14.10 7.53
N ALA A 328 -17.38 -13.34 7.91
CA ALA A 328 -18.72 -13.49 7.35
C ALA A 328 -18.74 -13.14 5.86
N PHE A 329 -17.98 -12.13 5.43
CA PHE A 329 -17.84 -11.79 4.02
C PHE A 329 -17.16 -12.92 3.24
N PHE A 330 -15.98 -13.38 3.68
CA PHE A 330 -15.22 -14.38 2.92
C PHE A 330 -15.77 -15.81 3.05
N ALA A 331 -16.60 -16.10 4.06
CA ALA A 331 -17.30 -17.38 4.15
C ALA A 331 -18.30 -17.60 2.99
N GLN A 332 -18.67 -16.54 2.26
CA GLN A 332 -19.53 -16.62 1.09
C GLN A 332 -18.75 -16.69 -0.24
N THR A 333 -17.41 -16.72 -0.19
CA THR A 333 -16.53 -16.81 -1.35
C THR A 333 -15.69 -18.10 -1.32
N SER A 334 -14.89 -18.34 -2.35
CA SER A 334 -13.91 -19.42 -2.38
C SER A 334 -12.56 -19.05 -1.74
N THR A 335 -12.49 -17.92 -1.03
CA THR A 335 -11.24 -17.38 -0.47
C THR A 335 -10.78 -18.23 0.71
N ALA A 336 -9.49 -18.60 0.75
CA ALA A 336 -8.90 -19.29 1.88
C ALA A 336 -8.76 -18.33 3.08
N ILE A 337 -9.30 -18.73 4.25
CA ILE A 337 -9.30 -17.89 5.46
C ILE A 337 -8.19 -18.33 6.41
N HIS A 338 -7.26 -17.43 6.71
CA HIS A 338 -6.15 -17.65 7.63
C HIS A 338 -6.27 -16.70 8.82
N TYR A 339 -6.38 -17.25 10.04
CA TYR A 339 -6.43 -16.44 11.25
C TYR A 339 -5.05 -16.30 11.89
N ILE A 340 -4.75 -15.11 12.42
CA ILE A 340 -3.53 -14.84 13.19
C ILE A 340 -3.85 -14.11 14.50
N ASP A 341 -3.01 -14.29 15.52
CA ASP A 341 -3.09 -13.59 16.79
C ASP A 341 -2.34 -12.26 16.72
N ALA A 342 -2.95 -11.29 16.04
CA ALA A 342 -2.40 -9.96 15.83
C ALA A 342 -3.48 -8.87 16.00
N PRO A 343 -3.09 -7.60 16.24
CA PRO A 343 -3.99 -6.44 16.13
C PRO A 343 -4.32 -6.12 14.66
N HIS A 344 -4.99 -5.00 14.39
CA HIS A 344 -5.32 -4.61 13.01
C HIS A 344 -4.07 -4.49 12.11
N PHE A 345 -2.97 -3.95 12.63
CA PHE A 345 -1.69 -3.94 11.93
C PHE A 345 -1.02 -5.32 12.00
N ALA A 346 -1.46 -6.23 11.13
CA ALA A 346 -0.97 -7.61 11.04
C ALA A 346 0.49 -7.73 10.59
N PHE A 347 1.06 -6.69 9.97
CA PHE A 347 2.38 -6.76 9.34
C PHE A 347 3.53 -6.97 10.32
N SER A 348 3.35 -6.68 11.61
CA SER A 348 4.32 -7.04 12.65
C SER A 348 4.43 -8.55 12.89
N HIS A 349 3.47 -9.34 12.40
CA HIS A 349 3.50 -10.80 12.47
C HIS A 349 4.43 -11.42 11.41
N PHE A 350 4.77 -10.68 10.35
CA PHE A 350 5.57 -11.18 9.23
C PHE A 350 6.95 -10.54 9.22
N LYS A 351 7.94 -11.31 8.76
CA LYS A 351 9.34 -10.88 8.63
C LYS A 351 9.64 -10.29 7.26
N SER A 352 8.87 -10.66 6.23
CA SER A 352 9.09 -10.17 4.88
C SER A 352 7.82 -10.20 4.04
N TRP A 353 7.85 -9.47 2.93
CA TRP A 353 6.83 -9.58 1.90
C TRP A 353 6.72 -10.99 1.29
N GLY A 354 7.85 -11.71 1.18
CA GLY A 354 7.86 -13.08 0.67
C GLY A 354 7.04 -14.03 1.52
N GLU A 355 7.05 -13.86 2.85
CA GLU A 355 6.22 -14.64 3.77
C GLU A 355 4.73 -14.41 3.53
N ILE A 356 4.33 -13.13 3.38
CA ILE A 356 2.94 -12.77 3.07
C ILE A 356 2.52 -13.37 1.73
N CYS A 357 3.35 -13.22 0.69
CA CYS A 357 3.05 -13.72 -0.65
C CYS A 357 2.99 -15.25 -0.73
N ALA A 358 3.64 -15.97 0.19
CA ALA A 358 3.65 -17.43 0.22
C ALA A 358 2.41 -18.07 0.87
N MET A 359 1.55 -17.29 1.55
CA MET A 359 0.41 -17.76 2.36
C MET A 359 -0.65 -18.59 1.64
#